data_AF-A0A8B2U3R0-F1
#
_entry.id   AF-A0A8B2U3R0-F1
#
_cell.length_a   1.000
_cell.length_b   1.000
_cell.length_c   1.000
_cell.angle_alpha   90.00
_cell.angle_beta   90.00
_cell.angle_gamma   90.00
#
_symmetry.space_group_name_H-M   'P 1'
#
loop_
_entity.id
_entity.type
_entity.pdbx_description
1 polymer ?
#
loop_
_entity_poly.entity_id
_entity_poly.type
_entity_poly.pdbx_seq_one_letter_code
_entity_poly.pdbx_strand_id
1 'polypeptide(L)'
;MEINDIPQDNSKIFRGQRKVVYATENGNYQTATTNGWETEEFATEQAVEELNQLTAEALDAVKRGEKSPLFYYMYRYRLDLPSLAQATGFWQWQIKRHFKPSVFAKLSDKVLSRYAEVFGVAISTLKDI
;
A
#
# COMPACT_ATOMS: atom_id res chain seq x y z
N MET A 1 26.62 -0.40 14.29
CA MET A 1 26.45 0.97 14.81
C MET A 1 26.76 0.90 16.28
N GLU A 2 27.68 1.73 16.77
CA GLU A 2 27.91 1.82 18.22
C GLU A 2 26.68 2.44 18.88
N ILE A 3 26.44 2.13 20.16
CA ILE A 3 25.25 2.62 20.87
C ILE A 3 25.14 4.15 20.87
N ASN A 4 26.28 4.86 20.87
CA ASN A 4 26.36 6.32 20.87
C ASN A 4 26.12 6.94 19.47
N ASP A 5 26.15 6.12 18.41
CA ASP A 5 25.93 6.56 17.03
C ASP A 5 24.47 6.43 16.60
N ILE A 6 23.58 5.97 17.49
CA ILE A 6 22.16 5.78 17.20
C ILE A 6 21.49 7.14 16.98
N PRO A 7 20.93 7.41 15.78
CA PRO A 7 20.27 8.67 15.48
C PRO A 7 19.10 8.95 16.42
N GLN A 8 18.92 10.23 16.76
CA GLN A 8 17.83 10.73 17.59
C GLN A 8 17.10 11.89 16.90
N ASP A 9 16.83 11.72 15.61
CA ASP A 9 16.41 12.80 14.71
C ASP A 9 14.94 13.24 14.90
N ASN A 10 14.23 12.70 15.91
CA ASN A 10 12.84 13.05 16.24
C ASN A 10 11.89 12.92 15.05
N SER A 11 11.82 11.70 14.50
CA SER A 11 11.07 11.47 13.28
C SER A 11 9.59 11.79 13.42
N LYS A 12 9.03 12.53 12.44
CA LYS A 12 7.60 12.88 12.42
C LYS A 12 6.74 11.64 12.21
N ILE A 13 7.26 10.63 11.52
CA ILE A 13 6.60 9.35 11.28
C ILE A 13 6.35 8.61 12.60
N PHE A 14 7.29 8.68 13.55
CA PHE A 14 7.19 7.94 14.80
C PHE A 14 6.17 8.54 15.77
N ARG A 15 5.72 9.79 15.54
CA ARG A 15 4.65 10.45 16.35
C ARG A 15 4.90 10.34 17.86
N GLY A 16 6.14 10.54 18.29
CA GLY A 16 6.55 10.47 19.70
C GLY A 16 6.84 9.06 20.23
N GLN A 17 6.66 8.01 19.42
CA GLN A 17 7.08 6.65 19.76
C GLN A 17 8.59 6.47 19.56
N ARG A 18 9.14 5.42 20.17
CA ARG A 18 10.53 5.01 19.98
C ARG A 18 10.62 3.58 19.47
N LYS A 19 11.55 3.33 18.56
CA LYS A 19 11.84 2.00 18.00
C LYS A 19 13.00 1.38 18.77
N VAL A 20 12.88 0.12 19.16
CA VAL A 20 14.00 -0.66 19.71
C VAL A 20 14.90 -1.09 18.55
N VAL A 21 16.19 -0.84 18.69
CA VAL A 21 17.23 -1.22 17.72
C VAL A 21 18.33 -1.97 18.46
N TYR A 22 19.08 -2.81 17.73
CA TYR A 22 20.26 -3.47 18.24
C TYR A 22 21.50 -2.69 17.84
N ALA A 23 22.36 -2.39 18.81
CA ALA A 23 23.62 -1.71 18.62
C ALA A 23 24.75 -2.46 19.33
N THR A 24 25.98 -2.10 19.01
CA THR A 24 27.16 -2.68 19.65
C THR A 24 27.66 -1.74 20.74
N GLU A 25 28.11 -2.31 21.85
CA GLU A 25 28.91 -1.62 22.85
C GLU A 25 30.03 -2.58 23.29
N ASN A 26 31.29 -2.16 23.15
CA ASN A 26 32.46 -2.99 23.47
C ASN A 26 32.44 -4.37 22.79
N GLY A 27 31.98 -4.44 21.54
CA GLY A 27 31.91 -5.68 20.76
C GLY A 27 30.73 -6.60 21.10
N ASN A 28 29.87 -6.23 22.06
CA ASN A 28 28.69 -7.00 22.43
C ASN A 28 27.41 -6.32 21.93
N TYR A 29 26.44 -7.11 21.45
CA TYR A 29 25.13 -6.59 21.06
C TYR A 29 24.27 -6.26 22.27
N GLN A 30 23.63 -5.09 22.24
CA GLN A 30 22.66 -4.64 23.23
C GLN A 30 21.47 -3.97 22.54
N THR A 31 20.35 -3.87 23.26
CA THR A 31 19.18 -3.12 22.81
C THR A 31 19.30 -1.65 23.22
N ALA A 32 18.86 -0.77 22.33
CA ALA A 32 18.75 0.65 22.58
C ALA A 32 17.50 1.20 21.88
N THR A 33 17.22 2.49 22.06
CA THR A 33 16.06 3.12 21.43
C THR A 33 16.46 4.28 20.56
N THR A 34 15.77 4.42 19.42
CA THR A 34 15.84 5.61 18.55
C THR A 34 14.46 6.25 18.47
N ASN A 35 14.42 7.57 18.43
CA ASN A 35 13.21 8.34 18.11
C ASN A 35 13.12 8.70 16.60
N GLY A 36 14.05 8.22 15.77
CA GLY A 36 14.06 8.48 14.34
C GLY A 36 15.45 8.58 13.73
N TRP A 37 15.51 8.28 12.43
CA TRP A 37 16.65 8.55 11.57
C TRP A 37 16.14 9.27 10.32
N GLU A 38 16.63 10.47 10.06
CA GLU A 38 16.15 11.35 8.97
C GLU A 38 16.19 10.65 7.60
N THR A 39 17.23 9.85 7.34
CA THR A 39 17.34 9.09 6.08
C THR A 39 16.26 8.01 5.95
N GLU A 40 15.94 7.29 7.04
CA GLU A 40 14.85 6.30 7.07
C GLU A 40 13.50 7.00 6.89
N GLU A 41 13.30 8.14 7.54
CA GLU A 41 12.11 8.97 7.39
C GLU A 41 11.91 9.43 5.96
N PHE A 42 12.90 10.07 5.36
CA PHE A 42 12.82 10.57 3.99
C PHE A 42 12.48 9.46 2.99
N ALA A 43 13.16 8.30 3.08
CA ALA A 43 12.87 7.16 2.23
C ALA A 43 11.42 6.64 2.40
N THR A 44 10.92 6.63 3.64
CA THR A 44 9.55 6.21 3.95
C THR A 44 8.52 7.22 3.42
N GLU A 45 8.77 8.52 3.55
CA GLU A 45 7.90 9.57 3.01
C GLU A 45 7.81 9.48 1.48
N GLN A 46 8.94 9.32 0.79
CA GLN A 46 8.98 9.16 -0.65
C GLN A 46 8.19 7.92 -1.12
N ALA A 47 8.31 6.78 -0.43
CA ALA A 47 7.53 5.59 -0.74
C ALA A 47 6.02 5.81 -0.55
N VAL A 48 5.61 6.55 0.50
CA VAL A 48 4.20 6.90 0.71
C VAL A 48 3.69 7.86 -0.36
N GLU A 49 4.49 8.83 -0.77
CA GLU A 49 4.17 9.79 -1.83
C GLU A 49 3.96 9.08 -3.17
N GLU A 50 4.84 8.13 -3.53
CA GLU A 50 4.70 7.31 -4.74
C GLU A 50 3.37 6.53 -4.76
N LEU A 51 2.99 5.89 -3.64
CA LEU A 51 1.71 5.19 -3.53
C LEU A 51 0.50 6.12 -3.67
N ASN A 52 0.59 7.33 -3.12
CA ASN A 52 -0.46 8.34 -3.27
C ASN A 52 -0.58 8.78 -4.73
N GLN A 53 0.54 9.00 -5.41
CA GLN A 53 0.58 9.38 -6.82
C GLN A 53 -0.04 8.28 -7.70
N LEU A 54 0.35 7.01 -7.51
CA LEU A 54 -0.25 5.87 -8.21
C LEU A 54 -1.77 5.78 -7.99
N THR A 55 -2.23 6.05 -6.76
CA THR A 55 -3.66 6.05 -6.44
C THR A 55 -4.40 7.18 -7.16
N ALA A 56 -3.82 8.37 -7.21
CA ALA A 56 -4.39 9.53 -7.90
C ALA A 56 -4.47 9.30 -9.42
N GLU A 57 -3.39 8.81 -10.02
CA GLU A 57 -3.35 8.48 -11.46
C GLU A 57 -4.36 7.41 -11.83
N ALA A 58 -4.51 6.38 -10.97
CA ALA A 58 -5.51 5.34 -11.17
C ALA A 58 -6.94 5.90 -11.09
N LEU A 59 -7.22 6.81 -10.15
CA LEU A 59 -8.51 7.48 -10.06
C LEU A 59 -8.81 8.29 -11.33
N ASP A 60 -7.83 9.04 -11.82
CA ASP A 60 -8.01 9.83 -13.03
C ASP A 60 -8.22 8.96 -14.27
N ALA A 61 -7.52 7.82 -14.37
CA ALA A 61 -7.75 6.84 -15.44
C ALA A 61 -9.16 6.23 -15.40
N VAL A 62 -9.74 6.05 -14.20
CA VAL A 62 -11.13 5.62 -14.03
C VAL A 62 -12.09 6.72 -14.48
N LYS A 63 -11.88 7.97 -14.05
CA LYS A 63 -12.69 9.13 -14.44
C LYS A 63 -12.69 9.37 -15.95
N ARG A 64 -11.57 9.10 -16.64
CA ARG A 64 -11.47 9.14 -18.10
C ARG A 64 -12.08 7.94 -18.82
N GLY A 65 -12.54 6.91 -18.09
CA GLY A 65 -13.10 5.69 -18.67
C GLY A 65 -12.06 4.76 -19.30
N GLU A 66 -10.78 4.91 -18.99
CA GLU A 66 -9.70 4.06 -19.49
C GLU A 66 -9.57 2.77 -18.69
N LYS A 67 -9.93 2.83 -17.40
CA LYS A 67 -9.83 1.73 -16.43
C LYS A 67 -11.13 1.59 -15.64
N SER A 68 -11.41 0.37 -15.19
CA SER A 68 -12.53 0.12 -14.29
C SER A 68 -12.20 0.58 -12.86
N PRO A 69 -13.22 0.83 -12.01
CA PRO A 69 -13.03 1.16 -10.59
C PRO A 69 -12.07 0.24 -9.84
N LEU A 70 -12.03 -1.04 -10.21
CA LEU A 70 -11.13 -2.03 -9.62
C LEU A 70 -9.65 -1.63 -9.69
N PHE A 71 -9.24 -0.93 -10.76
CA PHE A 71 -7.86 -0.48 -10.91
C PHE A 71 -7.47 0.58 -9.86
N TYR A 72 -8.38 1.51 -9.57
CA TYR A 72 -8.21 2.47 -8.47
C TYR A 72 -8.16 1.77 -7.12
N TYR A 73 -9.11 0.87 -6.84
CA TYR A 73 -9.19 0.19 -5.56
C TYR A 73 -7.93 -0.61 -5.24
N MET A 74 -7.27 -1.19 -6.24
CA MET A 74 -5.99 -1.87 -6.06
C MET A 74 -4.95 -0.93 -5.42
N TYR A 75 -4.71 0.25 -5.98
CA TYR A 75 -3.75 1.21 -5.44
C TYR A 75 -4.23 1.89 -4.15
N ARG A 76 -5.52 2.22 -4.05
CA ARG A 76 -6.12 2.81 -2.85
C ARG A 76 -5.91 1.94 -1.60
N TYR A 77 -5.87 0.62 -1.79
CA TYR A 77 -5.60 -0.36 -0.74
C TYR A 77 -4.16 -0.87 -0.74
N ARG A 78 -3.25 -0.16 -1.43
CA ARG A 78 -1.80 -0.44 -1.50
C ARG A 78 -1.46 -1.86 -1.93
N LEU A 79 -2.31 -2.44 -2.78
CA LEU A 79 -2.04 -3.71 -3.42
C LEU A 79 -1.35 -3.46 -4.75
N ASP A 80 -0.53 -4.42 -5.16
CA ASP A 80 -0.14 -4.59 -6.55
C ASP A 80 -0.93 -5.76 -7.17
N LEU A 81 -0.68 -6.03 -8.45
CA LEU A 81 -1.37 -7.10 -9.15
C LEU A 81 -1.07 -8.50 -8.55
N PRO A 82 0.18 -8.87 -8.22
CA PRO A 82 0.48 -10.10 -7.49
C PRO A 82 -0.27 -10.24 -6.15
N SER A 83 -0.26 -9.22 -5.29
CA SER A 83 -0.94 -9.25 -3.99
C SER A 83 -2.45 -9.32 -4.15
N LEU A 84 -3.03 -8.62 -5.12
CA LEU A 84 -4.47 -8.70 -5.40
C LEU A 84 -4.86 -10.09 -5.94
N ALA A 85 -4.01 -10.71 -6.76
CA ALA A 85 -4.19 -12.09 -7.23
C ALA A 85 -4.15 -13.08 -6.06
N GLN A 86 -3.18 -12.94 -5.16
CA GLN A 86 -3.08 -13.78 -3.97
C GLN A 86 -4.29 -13.62 -3.05
N ALA A 87 -4.73 -12.38 -2.79
CA ALA A 87 -5.86 -12.10 -1.91
C ALA A 87 -7.20 -12.60 -2.48
N THR A 88 -7.42 -12.43 -3.78
CA THR A 88 -8.68 -12.82 -4.43
C THR A 88 -8.72 -14.28 -4.86
N GLY A 89 -7.56 -14.90 -5.11
CA GLY A 89 -7.45 -16.22 -5.75
C GLY A 89 -7.65 -16.19 -7.26
N PHE A 90 -7.80 -15.00 -7.87
CA PHE A 90 -7.88 -14.87 -9.32
C PHE A 90 -6.49 -14.86 -9.95
N TRP A 91 -6.39 -15.40 -11.15
CA TRP A 91 -5.16 -15.29 -11.94
C TRP A 91 -4.91 -13.83 -12.31
N GLN A 92 -3.65 -13.41 -12.32
CA GLN A 92 -3.26 -12.04 -12.66
C GLN A 92 -3.83 -11.58 -14.01
N TRP A 93 -3.90 -12.47 -15.01
CA TRP A 93 -4.48 -12.14 -16.32
C TRP A 93 -5.99 -11.88 -16.25
N GLN A 94 -6.73 -12.55 -15.35
CA GLN A 94 -8.15 -12.29 -15.13
C GLN A 94 -8.34 -10.90 -14.53
N ILE A 95 -7.54 -10.56 -13.51
CA ILE A 95 -7.58 -9.22 -12.91
C ILE A 95 -7.23 -8.14 -13.93
N LYS A 96 -6.17 -8.33 -14.74
CA LYS A 96 -5.82 -7.42 -15.85
C LYS A 96 -6.99 -7.24 -16.82
N ARG A 97 -7.76 -8.30 -17.09
CA ARG A 97 -8.97 -8.23 -17.93
C ARG A 97 -10.09 -7.46 -17.22
N HIS A 98 -10.28 -7.66 -15.91
CA HIS A 98 -11.27 -6.97 -15.09
C HIS A 98 -10.98 -5.48 -14.90
N PHE A 99 -9.75 -5.03 -15.13
CA PHE A 99 -9.41 -3.60 -15.21
C PHE A 99 -10.01 -2.89 -16.43
N LYS A 100 -10.57 -3.60 -17.40
CA LYS A 100 -11.27 -2.98 -18.54
C LYS A 100 -12.71 -2.62 -18.15
N PRO A 101 -13.18 -1.37 -18.34
CA PRO A 101 -14.53 -0.95 -17.95
C PRO A 101 -15.64 -1.85 -18.53
N SER A 102 -15.53 -2.19 -19.83
CA SER A 102 -16.52 -3.01 -20.52
C SER A 102 -16.60 -4.46 -20.03
N VAL A 103 -15.53 -4.97 -19.42
CA VAL A 103 -15.52 -6.29 -18.79
C VAL A 103 -16.05 -6.19 -17.37
N PHE A 104 -15.59 -5.19 -16.60
CA PHE A 104 -16.01 -4.95 -15.23
C PHE A 104 -17.53 -4.81 -15.11
N ALA A 105 -18.15 -4.04 -16.02
CA ALA A 105 -19.61 -3.84 -16.07
C ALA A 105 -20.42 -5.14 -16.25
N LYS A 106 -19.79 -6.22 -16.72
CA LYS A 106 -20.43 -7.53 -16.96
C LYS A 106 -20.04 -8.58 -15.92
N LEU A 107 -19.26 -8.21 -14.90
CA LEU A 107 -18.87 -9.15 -13.86
C LEU A 107 -20.09 -9.54 -13.03
N SER A 108 -20.19 -10.83 -12.71
CA SER A 108 -21.23 -11.32 -11.83
C SER A 108 -21.00 -10.83 -10.40
N ASP A 109 -22.08 -10.76 -9.63
CA ASP A 109 -21.99 -10.36 -8.22
C ASP A 109 -21.05 -11.27 -7.43
N LYS A 110 -20.96 -12.57 -7.78
CA LYS A 110 -19.98 -13.49 -7.16
C LYS A 110 -18.53 -13.01 -7.33
N VAL A 111 -18.16 -12.53 -8.52
CA VAL A 111 -16.80 -12.02 -8.77
C VAL A 111 -16.59 -10.68 -8.05
N LEU A 112 -17.60 -9.81 -8.08
CA LEU A 112 -17.54 -8.51 -7.42
C LEU A 112 -17.47 -8.63 -5.90
N SER A 113 -18.21 -9.56 -5.29
CA SER A 113 -18.14 -9.88 -3.86
C SER A 113 -16.72 -10.25 -3.45
N ARG A 114 -16.01 -11.05 -4.26
CA ARG A 114 -14.65 -11.46 -3.92
C ARG A 114 -13.68 -10.28 -3.85
N TYR A 115 -13.82 -9.31 -4.76
CA TYR A 115 -13.07 -8.06 -4.67
C TYR A 115 -13.50 -7.22 -3.48
N ALA A 116 -14.81 -7.09 -3.26
CA ALA A 116 -15.40 -6.30 -2.19
C ALA A 116 -14.91 -6.77 -0.81
N GLU A 117 -14.83 -8.08 -0.59
CA GLU A 117 -14.25 -8.72 0.59
C GLU A 117 -12.78 -8.32 0.81
N VAL A 118 -11.95 -8.39 -0.23
CA VAL A 118 -10.51 -8.05 -0.14
C VAL A 118 -10.30 -6.58 0.23
N PHE A 119 -11.14 -5.68 -0.30
CA PHE A 119 -11.08 -4.25 0.02
C PHE A 119 -11.87 -3.85 1.27
N GLY A 120 -12.69 -4.74 1.82
CA GLY A 120 -13.57 -4.43 2.95
C GLY A 120 -14.63 -3.36 2.64
N VAL A 121 -15.20 -3.37 1.43
CA VAL A 121 -16.24 -2.42 0.98
C VAL A 121 -17.48 -3.15 0.47
N ALA A 122 -18.57 -2.44 0.24
CA ALA A 122 -19.74 -3.00 -0.43
C ALA A 122 -19.56 -3.05 -1.96
N ILE A 123 -20.28 -3.95 -2.64
CA ILE A 123 -20.28 -4.02 -4.12
C ILE A 123 -20.79 -2.71 -4.74
N SER A 124 -21.75 -2.03 -4.11
CA SER A 124 -22.22 -0.72 -4.56
C SER A 124 -21.09 0.29 -4.57
N THR A 125 -20.27 0.36 -3.52
CA THR A 125 -19.10 1.24 -3.42
C THR A 125 -18.04 0.90 -4.47
N LEU A 126 -17.89 -0.38 -4.83
CA LEU A 126 -17.00 -0.77 -5.94
C LEU A 126 -17.47 -0.27 -7.30
N LYS A 127 -18.78 -0.09 -7.49
CA LYS A 127 -19.37 0.36 -8.76
C LYS A 127 -19.48 1.88 -8.86
N ASP A 128 -19.33 2.57 -7.73
CA ASP A 128 -19.60 4.00 -7.58
C ASP A 128 -18.29 4.77 -7.38
N ILE A 129 -17.68 5.20 -8.51
CA ILE A 129 -16.51 6.09 -8.59
C ILE A 129 -16.76 7.15 -9.66
#